data_AF-A0A2V3TU44-F1
#
_entry.id   AF-A0A2V3TU44-F1
#
_cell.length_a   1.000
_cell.length_b   1.000
_cell.length_c   1.000
_cell.angle_alpha   90.00
_cell.angle_beta   90.00
_cell.angle_gamma   90.00
#
_symmetry.space_group_name_H-M   'P 1'
#
loop_
_entity.id
_entity.type
_entity.pdbx_description
1 polymer ?
#
loop_
_entity_poly.entity_id
_entity_poly.type
_entity_poly.pdbx_seq_one_letter_code
_entity_poly.pdbx_strand_id
1 'polypeptide(L)'
;MSPVATFEFILILLVATLGLEVLARVTRLPPTAALIIGGIALAFTPGLPVFSLDPDFILVLFLPPLLIHGAYSTAWTAFVRDLPSILALAIGAVAFTTLAVGLATHWLVPSLPWAACFTLGAVVSPPDAVAAKALLTRVRLPMRLAVLLEGESLLNDAAGLVLYRFAVAATLSGNFSATEAGLAFGGLAFGGIAVGVGIGLVWVCGDRTRTGRRSPMRARRMPPAWILRARGAEARGRPCRSRHAPHPRPRRRASRRRPRGRGRPQPPGPSSSIVRRRATGLGPR
;
A
#
# COMPACT_ATOMS: atom_id res chain seq x y z
N MET A 1 27.43 16.23 25.97
CA MET A 1 26.24 16.03 26.84
C MET A 1 26.54 14.86 27.77
N SER A 2 26.04 14.87 29.01
CA SER A 2 26.13 13.68 29.86
C SER A 2 25.29 12.56 29.25
N PRO A 3 25.63 11.27 29.46
CA PRO A 3 24.82 10.15 28.95
C PRO A 3 23.34 10.22 29.37
N VAL A 4 23.10 10.74 30.58
CA VAL A 4 21.75 10.97 31.12
C VAL A 4 21.01 12.04 30.32
N ALA A 5 21.63 13.18 30.04
CA ALA A 5 21.01 14.24 29.24
C ALA A 5 20.72 13.81 27.80
N THR A 6 21.58 12.97 27.20
CA THR A 6 21.31 12.37 25.89
C THR A 6 20.10 11.45 25.93
N PHE A 7 19.99 10.61 26.96
CA PHE A 7 18.84 9.72 27.13
C PHE A 7 17.53 10.50 27.33
N GLU A 8 17.54 11.52 28.19
CA GLU A 8 16.41 12.43 28.40
C GLU A 8 16.00 13.11 27.09
N PHE A 9 16.97 13.60 26.32
CA PHE A 9 16.70 14.24 25.02
C PHE A 9 16.05 13.27 24.02
N ILE A 10 16.57 12.05 23.90
CA ILE A 10 15.98 11.01 23.04
C ILE A 10 14.55 10.68 23.49
N LEU A 11 14.30 10.61 24.80
CA LEU A 11 12.98 10.32 25.34
C LEU A 11 12.00 11.47 25.05
N ILE A 12 12.43 12.72 25.20
CA ILE A 12 11.65 13.90 24.82
C ILE A 12 11.35 13.88 23.31
N LEU A 13 12.34 13.55 22.47
CA LEU A 13 12.15 13.41 21.03
C LEU A 13 11.11 12.33 20.70
N LEU A 14 11.17 11.18 21.38
CA LEU A 14 10.20 10.08 21.19
C LEU A 14 8.79 10.49 21.61
N VAL A 15 8.64 11.19 22.74
CA VAL A 15 7.34 11.71 23.17
C VAL A 15 6.82 12.77 22.19
N ALA A 16 7.70 13.64 21.69
CA ALA A 16 7.36 14.66 20.70
C ALA A 16 6.90 14.03 19.37
N THR A 17 7.59 12.99 18.86
CA THR A 17 7.17 12.30 17.64
C THR A 17 5.82 11.60 17.81
N LEU A 18 5.58 10.94 18.94
CA LEU A 18 4.28 10.35 19.26
C LEU A 18 3.18 11.41 19.35
N GLY A 19 3.45 12.54 20.01
CA GLY A 19 2.53 13.67 20.11
C GLY A 19 2.19 14.27 18.75
N LEU A 20 3.19 14.48 17.89
CA LEU A 20 3.02 14.95 16.50
C LEU A 20 2.21 13.95 15.68
N GLU A 21 2.40 12.65 15.87
CA GLU A 21 1.64 11.62 15.14
C GLU A 21 0.16 11.60 15.56
N VAL A 22 -0.11 11.75 16.86
CA VAL A 22 -1.48 11.91 17.37
C VAL A 22 -2.10 13.20 16.82
N LEU A 23 -1.36 14.30 16.85
CA LEU A 23 -1.81 15.58 16.30
C LEU A 23 -2.10 15.49 14.80
N ALA A 24 -1.25 14.79 14.04
CA ALA A 24 -1.45 14.54 12.61
C ALA A 24 -2.77 13.80 12.35
N ARG A 25 -3.06 12.78 13.18
CA ARG A 25 -4.32 12.03 13.09
C ARG A 25 -5.53 12.92 13.38
N VAL A 26 -5.46 13.77 14.40
CA VAL A 26 -6.56 14.68 14.79
C VAL A 26 -6.78 15.77 13.73
N THR A 27 -5.70 16.36 13.20
CA THR A 27 -5.73 17.41 12.17
C THR A 27 -5.92 16.86 10.75
N ARG A 28 -5.99 15.54 10.60
CA ARG A 28 -6.10 14.80 9.32
C ARG A 28 -4.94 15.03 8.36
N LEU A 29 -3.80 15.51 8.85
CA LEU A 29 -2.58 15.68 8.08
C LEU A 29 -1.87 14.33 7.84
N PRO A 30 -1.09 14.19 6.76
CA PRO A 30 -0.22 13.04 6.57
C PRO A 30 0.84 13.01 7.70
N PRO A 31 1.08 11.86 8.36
CA PRO A 31 2.03 11.78 9.47
C PRO A 31 3.43 12.29 9.11
N THR A 32 3.93 11.97 7.91
CA THR A 32 5.23 12.42 7.40
C THR A 32 5.31 13.95 7.34
N ALA A 33 4.26 14.62 6.87
CA ALA A 33 4.24 16.08 6.79
C ALA A 33 4.26 16.72 8.19
N ALA A 34 3.48 16.19 9.13
CA ALA A 34 3.48 16.68 10.51
C ALA A 34 4.84 16.50 11.20
N LEU A 35 5.53 15.38 10.96
CA LEU A 35 6.86 15.12 11.49
C LEU A 35 7.92 16.05 10.88
N ILE A 36 7.87 16.32 9.57
CA ILE A 36 8.78 17.28 8.92
C ILE A 36 8.59 18.68 9.51
N ILE A 37 7.34 19.16 9.59
CA ILE A 37 7.03 20.48 10.14
C ILE A 37 7.47 20.57 11.61
N GLY A 38 7.17 19.53 12.40
CA GLY A 38 7.58 19.46 13.80
C GLY A 38 9.11 19.43 13.98
N GLY A 39 9.81 18.68 13.12
CA GLY A 39 11.28 18.63 13.10
C GLY A 39 11.90 19.98 12.72
N ILE A 40 11.34 20.68 11.73
CA ILE A 40 11.74 22.04 11.36
C ILE A 40 11.53 22.99 12.53
N ALA A 41 10.34 22.98 13.15
CA ALA A 41 10.05 23.83 14.30
C ALA A 41 11.03 23.56 15.46
N LEU A 42 11.35 22.29 15.71
CA LEU A 42 12.34 21.90 16.71
C LEU A 42 13.74 22.38 16.35
N ALA A 43 14.18 22.25 15.09
CA ALA A 43 15.49 22.68 14.63
C ALA A 43 15.72 24.20 14.77
N PHE A 44 14.66 25.01 14.63
CA PHE A 44 14.72 26.46 14.82
C PHE A 44 14.50 26.92 16.27
N THR A 45 14.26 25.99 17.22
CA THR A 45 14.06 26.35 18.62
C THR A 45 15.41 26.63 19.29
N PRO A 46 15.67 27.86 19.77
CA PRO A 46 16.94 28.19 20.40
C PRO A 46 17.10 27.47 21.75
N GLY A 47 18.32 27.05 22.06
CA GLY A 47 18.65 26.40 23.33
C GLY A 47 18.49 24.87 23.34
N LEU A 48 18.06 24.26 22.23
CA LEU A 48 18.11 22.81 22.08
C LEU A 48 19.53 22.33 21.77
N PRO A 49 19.93 21.16 22.29
CA PRO A 49 21.22 20.58 21.98
C PRO A 49 21.30 20.16 20.52
N VAL A 50 22.43 20.45 19.87
CA VAL A 50 22.72 19.98 18.52
C VAL A 50 23.04 18.49 18.59
N PHE A 51 22.06 17.67 18.23
CA PHE A 51 22.22 16.23 18.17
C PHE A 51 22.58 15.81 16.74
N SER A 52 23.84 15.41 16.54
CA SER A 52 24.32 14.85 15.29
C SER A 52 24.32 13.33 15.40
N LEU A 53 23.50 12.66 14.58
CA LEU A 53 23.56 11.23 14.38
C LEU A 53 24.37 10.94 13.12
N ASP A 54 25.19 9.91 13.20
CA ASP A 54 25.86 9.36 12.02
C ASP A 54 24.79 8.83 11.03
N PRO A 55 24.72 9.39 9.80
CA PRO A 55 23.78 8.92 8.79
C PRO A 55 23.94 7.42 8.47
N ASP A 56 25.18 6.91 8.48
CA ASP A 56 25.45 5.51 8.18
C ASP A 56 24.86 4.60 9.27
N PHE A 57 24.92 5.04 10.53
CA PHE A 57 24.31 4.31 11.63
C PHE A 57 22.78 4.26 11.50
N ILE A 58 22.14 5.37 11.14
CA ILE A 58 20.68 5.42 10.89
C ILE A 58 20.33 4.46 9.75
N LEU A 59 21.05 4.51 8.64
CA LEU A 59 20.79 3.65 7.48
C LEU A 59 20.92 2.17 7.86
N VAL A 60 22.00 1.77 8.55
CA VAL A 60 22.20 0.37 8.95
C VAL A 60 21.13 -0.10 9.95
N LEU A 61 20.68 0.78 10.84
CA LEU A 61 19.69 0.42 11.86
C LEU A 61 18.26 0.32 11.30
N PHE A 62 17.86 1.28 10.47
CA PHE A 62 16.46 1.41 10.02
C PHE A 62 16.21 0.80 8.64
N LEU A 63 17.17 0.83 7.72
CA LEU A 63 16.96 0.35 6.35
C LEU A 63 16.63 -1.15 6.29
N PRO A 64 17.33 -2.07 6.99
CA PRO A 64 17.03 -3.50 6.88
C PRO A 64 15.63 -3.86 7.39
N PRO A 65 15.16 -3.41 8.57
CA PRO A 65 13.79 -3.65 9.02
C PRO A 65 12.73 -3.09 8.05
N LEU A 66 12.95 -1.89 7.50
CA LEU A 66 12.02 -1.26 6.55
C LEU A 66 11.92 -2.04 5.24
N LEU A 67 13.05 -2.41 4.64
CA LEU A 67 13.09 -3.20 3.42
C LEU A 67 12.49 -4.60 3.61
N ILE A 68 12.79 -5.25 4.74
CA ILE A 68 12.21 -6.55 5.08
C ILE A 68 10.69 -6.46 5.21
N HIS A 69 10.17 -5.41 5.86
CA HIS A 69 8.74 -5.20 5.99
C HIS A 69 8.05 -5.08 4.64
N GLY A 70 8.59 -4.26 3.73
CA GLY A 70 8.06 -4.11 2.37
C GLY A 70 8.20 -5.37 1.51
N ALA A 71 9.28 -6.14 1.70
CA ALA A 71 9.44 -7.42 1.01
C ALA A 71 8.37 -8.45 1.45
N TYR A 72 8.00 -8.48 2.73
CA TYR A 72 6.98 -9.40 3.26
C TYR A 72 5.53 -8.96 2.95
N SER A 73 5.27 -7.67 2.76
CA SER A 73 3.94 -7.16 2.38
C SER A 73 3.63 -7.38 0.88
N THR A 74 4.66 -7.53 0.05
CA THR A 74 4.55 -7.60 -1.40
C THR A 74 4.07 -8.97 -1.91
N ALA A 75 3.07 -8.97 -2.79
CA ALA A 75 2.59 -10.19 -3.46
C ALA A 75 3.55 -10.63 -4.57
N TRP A 76 4.38 -11.64 -4.30
CA TRP A 76 5.44 -12.11 -5.21
C TRP A 76 4.99 -12.36 -6.66
N THR A 77 3.88 -13.05 -6.87
CA THR A 77 3.40 -13.37 -8.23
C THR A 77 2.96 -12.14 -9.02
N ALA A 78 2.34 -11.16 -8.36
CA ALA A 78 1.98 -9.89 -8.98
C ALA A 78 3.22 -9.02 -9.23
N PHE A 79 4.17 -9.02 -8.30
CA PHE A 79 5.44 -8.29 -8.41
C PHE A 79 6.24 -8.75 -9.63
N VAL A 80 6.46 -10.06 -9.79
CA VAL A 80 7.23 -10.61 -10.93
C VAL A 80 6.52 -10.33 -12.26
N ARG A 81 5.18 -10.37 -12.30
CA ARG A 81 4.41 -10.06 -13.51
C ARG A 81 4.56 -8.60 -13.94
N ASP A 82 4.57 -7.67 -12.98
CA ASP A 82 4.66 -6.23 -13.23
C ASP A 82 6.12 -5.71 -13.12
N LEU A 83 7.12 -6.60 -12.99
CA LEU A 83 8.54 -6.27 -12.81
C LEU A 83 9.11 -5.35 -13.90
N PRO A 84 8.80 -5.50 -15.21
CA PRO A 84 9.29 -4.56 -16.21
C PRO A 84 8.82 -3.13 -15.98
N SER A 85 7.58 -2.94 -15.54
CA SER A 85 7.03 -1.62 -15.21
C SER A 85 7.66 -1.06 -13.94
N ILE A 86 7.87 -1.90 -12.93
CA ILE A 86 8.54 -1.52 -11.69
C ILE A 86 9.99 -1.07 -11.98
N LEU A 87 10.73 -1.81 -12.79
CA LEU A 87 12.10 -1.45 -13.19
C LEU A 87 12.15 -0.17 -14.03
N ALA A 88 11.19 0.02 -14.95
CA ALA A 88 11.08 1.24 -15.73
C ALA A 88 10.86 2.48 -14.84
N LEU A 89 10.07 2.37 -13.78
CA LEU A 89 9.87 3.44 -12.80
C LEU A 89 11.11 3.61 -11.91
N ALA A 90 11.57 2.55 -11.25
CA ALA A 90 12.63 2.62 -10.25
C ALA A 90 14.03 2.94 -10.82
N ILE A 91 14.30 2.59 -12.08
CA ILE A 91 15.60 2.86 -12.73
C ILE A 91 15.43 3.92 -13.81
N GLY A 92 14.47 3.72 -14.72
CA GLY A 92 14.27 4.60 -15.86
C GLY A 92 13.81 6.00 -15.46
N ALA A 93 12.76 6.11 -14.65
CA ALA A 93 12.26 7.42 -14.20
C ALA A 93 13.27 8.10 -13.26
N VAL A 94 13.99 7.33 -12.42
CA VAL A 94 15.05 7.87 -11.55
C VAL A 94 16.22 8.43 -12.37
N ALA A 95 16.73 7.67 -13.34
CA ALA A 95 17.79 8.16 -14.23
C ALA A 95 17.34 9.40 -15.01
N PHE A 96 16.11 9.38 -15.55
CA PHE A 96 15.55 10.51 -16.28
C PHE A 96 15.44 11.77 -15.41
N THR A 97 14.88 11.66 -14.22
CA THR A 97 14.72 12.80 -13.30
C THR A 97 16.05 13.31 -12.77
N THR A 98 17.01 12.41 -12.49
CA THR A 98 18.38 12.78 -12.12
C THR A 98 19.04 13.61 -13.21
N LEU A 99 18.95 13.18 -14.46
CA LEU A 99 19.48 13.92 -15.61
C LEU A 99 18.76 15.25 -15.79
N ALA A 100 17.43 15.27 -15.77
CA ALA A 100 16.64 16.47 -15.96
C ALA A 100 16.95 17.53 -14.89
N VAL A 101 16.98 17.14 -13.61
CA VAL A 101 17.31 18.03 -12.50
C VAL A 101 18.77 18.46 -12.54
N GLY A 102 19.70 17.56 -12.87
CA GLY A 102 21.11 17.90 -13.00
C GLY A 102 21.37 18.92 -14.12
N LEU A 103 20.77 18.73 -15.30
CA LEU A 103 20.85 19.68 -16.40
C LEU A 103 20.21 21.02 -16.03
N ALA A 104 19.01 21.00 -15.43
CA ALA A 104 18.34 22.22 -15.01
C ALA A 104 19.15 23.00 -13.96
N THR A 105 19.76 22.30 -13.01
CA THR A 105 20.59 22.91 -11.96
C THR A 105 21.85 23.53 -12.56
N HIS A 106 22.52 22.84 -13.47
CA HIS A 106 23.69 23.39 -14.15
C HIS A 106 23.33 24.59 -15.03
N TRP A 107 22.15 24.59 -15.66
CA TRP A 107 21.68 25.73 -16.43
C TRP A 107 21.37 26.95 -15.56
N LEU A 108 20.82 26.73 -14.36
CA LEU A 108 20.49 27.80 -13.42
C LEU A 108 21.73 28.36 -12.70
N VAL A 109 22.71 27.49 -12.40
CA VAL A 109 23.94 27.85 -11.70
C VAL A 109 25.14 27.21 -12.42
N PRO A 110 25.65 27.84 -13.50
CA PRO A 110 26.74 27.28 -14.31
C PRO A 110 28.08 27.12 -13.58
N SER A 111 28.26 27.83 -12.45
CA SER A 111 29.45 27.74 -11.61
C SER A 111 29.55 26.43 -10.81
N LEU A 112 28.46 25.67 -10.71
CA LEU A 112 28.47 24.37 -10.01
C LEU A 112 29.08 23.27 -10.90
N PRO A 113 29.98 22.43 -10.34
CA PRO A 113 30.46 21.24 -11.03
C PRO A 113 29.30 20.32 -11.41
N TRP A 114 29.40 19.67 -12.58
CA TRP A 114 28.42 18.68 -13.04
C TRP A 114 28.14 17.59 -12.00
N ALA A 115 29.17 17.16 -11.26
CA ALA A 115 29.03 16.19 -10.18
C ALA A 115 28.05 16.68 -9.10
N ALA A 116 28.13 17.95 -8.67
CA ALA A 116 27.21 18.51 -7.68
C ALA A 116 25.78 18.62 -8.23
N CYS A 117 25.62 19.02 -9.49
CA CYS A 117 24.31 19.12 -10.14
C CYS A 117 23.62 17.75 -10.26
N PHE A 118 24.34 16.73 -10.73
CA PHE A 118 23.79 15.37 -10.80
C PHE A 118 23.62 14.72 -9.42
N THR A 119 24.42 15.09 -8.43
CA THR A 119 24.21 14.67 -7.02
C THR A 119 22.89 15.22 -6.50
N LEU A 120 22.59 16.50 -6.74
CA LEU A 120 21.30 17.09 -6.39
C LEU A 120 20.15 16.38 -7.12
N GLY A 121 20.33 16.11 -8.42
CA GLY A 121 19.38 15.31 -9.19
C GLY A 121 19.13 13.94 -8.57
N ALA A 122 20.18 13.23 -8.17
CA ALA A 122 20.11 11.91 -7.56
C ALA A 122 19.42 11.92 -6.19
N VAL A 123 19.56 12.99 -5.41
CA VAL A 123 18.90 13.14 -4.10
C VAL A 123 17.40 13.43 -4.25
N VAL A 124 17.02 14.22 -5.27
CA VAL A 124 15.62 14.64 -5.50
C VAL A 124 14.82 13.60 -6.28
N SER A 125 15.51 12.80 -7.10
CA SER A 125 14.91 11.90 -8.08
C SER A 125 14.06 10.75 -7.49
N PRO A 126 14.51 10.03 -6.44
CA PRO A 126 13.74 8.94 -5.83
C PRO A 126 12.35 9.37 -5.32
N PRO A 127 11.24 8.89 -5.90
CA PRO A 127 9.90 9.15 -5.37
C PRO A 127 9.62 8.38 -4.07
N ASP A 128 9.07 9.06 -3.06
CA ASP A 128 8.61 8.41 -1.82
C ASP A 128 7.20 7.82 -2.02
N ALA A 129 7.17 6.58 -2.50
CA ALA A 129 5.93 5.83 -2.66
C ALA A 129 5.27 5.48 -1.32
N VAL A 130 6.00 5.45 -0.19
CA VAL A 130 5.42 5.27 1.15
C VAL A 130 4.60 6.49 1.54
N ALA A 131 5.12 7.70 1.33
CA ALA A 131 4.38 8.94 1.53
C ALA A 131 3.16 9.03 0.59
N ALA A 132 3.32 8.70 -0.69
CA ALA A 132 2.20 8.68 -1.64
C ALA A 132 1.11 7.68 -1.20
N LYS A 133 1.51 6.48 -0.76
CA LYS A 133 0.59 5.46 -0.22
C LYS A 133 -0.11 5.94 1.04
N ALA A 134 0.57 6.63 1.95
CA ALA A 134 -0.02 7.19 3.16
C ALA A 134 -1.19 8.15 2.84
N LEU A 135 -1.05 8.96 1.78
CA LEU A 135 -2.12 9.81 1.26
C LEU A 135 -3.27 9.00 0.64
N LEU A 136 -2.91 7.98 -0.14
CA LEU A 136 -3.86 7.15 -0.88
C LEU A 136 -4.56 6.10 -0.02
N THR A 137 -4.19 5.92 1.26
CA THR A 137 -4.89 5.01 2.19
C THR A 137 -6.38 5.29 2.34
N ARG A 138 -6.81 6.51 2.05
CA ARG A 138 -8.24 6.92 2.07
C ARG A 138 -9.00 6.54 0.80
N VAL A 139 -8.30 6.05 -0.22
CA VAL A 139 -8.84 5.67 -1.52
C VAL A 139 -8.62 4.16 -1.73
N ARG A 140 -9.63 3.47 -2.29
CA ARG A 140 -9.50 2.04 -2.61
C ARG A 140 -8.59 1.86 -3.83
N LEU A 141 -7.33 1.52 -3.59
CA LEU A 141 -6.39 1.21 -4.65
C LEU A 141 -6.62 -0.21 -5.21
N PRO A 142 -6.69 -0.38 -6.55
CA PRO A 142 -6.56 -1.68 -7.17
C PRO A 142 -5.27 -2.39 -6.72
N MET A 143 -5.35 -3.72 -6.54
CA MET A 143 -4.22 -4.54 -6.10
C MET A 143 -2.96 -4.32 -6.95
N ARG A 144 -3.12 -4.12 -8.26
CA ARG A 144 -2.00 -3.86 -9.19
C ARG A 144 -1.26 -2.56 -8.88
N LEU A 145 -1.98 -1.48 -8.58
CA LEU A 145 -1.36 -0.19 -8.24
C LEU A 145 -0.66 -0.25 -6.88
N ALA A 146 -1.23 -0.96 -5.91
CA ALA A 146 -0.57 -1.18 -4.63
C ALA A 146 0.75 -1.95 -4.77
N VAL A 147 0.79 -3.00 -5.61
CA VAL A 147 2.02 -3.76 -5.89
C VAL A 147 3.04 -2.91 -6.66
N LEU A 148 2.59 -2.10 -7.62
CA LEU A 148 3.47 -1.22 -8.39
C LEU A 148 4.14 -0.17 -7.49
N LEU A 149 3.36 0.50 -6.63
CA LEU A 149 3.86 1.50 -5.68
C LEU A 149 4.81 0.87 -4.64
N GLU A 150 4.49 -0.31 -4.10
CA GLU A 150 5.35 -0.99 -3.14
C GLU A 150 6.67 -1.44 -3.79
N GLY A 151 6.59 -1.99 -5.00
CA GLY A 151 7.75 -2.45 -5.76
C GLY A 151 8.65 -1.30 -6.20
N GLU A 152 8.07 -0.18 -6.62
CA GLU A 152 8.80 1.05 -6.91
C GLU A 152 9.54 1.53 -5.67
N SER A 153 8.87 1.68 -4.53
CA SER A 153 9.50 2.11 -3.27
C SER A 153 10.70 1.24 -2.88
N LEU A 154 10.53 -0.09 -2.94
CA LEU A 154 11.56 -1.05 -2.52
C LEU A 154 12.82 -0.94 -3.39
N LEU A 155 12.65 -0.86 -4.70
CA LEU A 155 13.80 -0.73 -5.61
C LEU A 155 14.41 0.67 -5.55
N ASN A 156 13.58 1.68 -5.34
CA ASN A 156 14.00 3.07 -5.28
C ASN A 156 14.83 3.38 -4.03
N ASP A 157 14.49 2.81 -2.86
CA ASP A 157 15.32 2.93 -1.65
C ASP A 157 16.73 2.36 -1.87
N ALA A 158 16.82 1.22 -2.55
CA ALA A 158 18.09 0.59 -2.90
C ALA A 158 18.86 1.40 -3.95
N ALA A 159 18.19 1.81 -5.03
CA ALA A 159 18.79 2.56 -6.12
C ALA A 159 19.27 3.95 -5.65
N GLY A 160 18.46 4.66 -4.86
CA GLY A 160 18.76 5.98 -4.33
C GLY A 160 19.96 5.96 -3.38
N LEU A 161 20.05 4.98 -2.48
CA LEU A 161 21.22 4.84 -1.60
C LEU A 161 22.50 4.58 -2.40
N VAL A 162 22.44 3.68 -3.39
CA VAL A 162 23.61 3.36 -4.22
C VAL A 162 24.02 4.57 -5.06
N LEU A 163 23.06 5.25 -5.68
CA LEU A 163 23.31 6.46 -6.48
C LEU A 163 23.90 7.58 -5.62
N TYR A 164 23.37 7.80 -4.40
CA TYR A 164 23.91 8.76 -3.44
C TYR A 164 25.38 8.46 -3.09
N ARG A 165 25.72 7.21 -2.77
CA ARG A 165 27.11 6.83 -2.44
C ARG A 165 28.06 7.08 -3.60
N PHE A 166 27.65 6.78 -4.84
CA PHE A 166 28.46 7.09 -6.03
C PHE A 166 28.57 8.59 -6.28
N ALA A 167 27.48 9.33 -6.11
CA ALA A 167 27.46 10.77 -6.30
C ALA A 167 28.39 11.49 -5.30
N VAL A 168 28.37 11.06 -4.03
CA VAL A 168 29.30 11.55 -3.00
C VAL A 168 30.75 11.16 -3.33
N ALA A 169 31.00 9.89 -3.69
CA ALA A 169 32.34 9.44 -4.06
C ALA A 169 32.89 10.23 -5.26
N ALA A 170 32.08 10.44 -6.31
CA ALA A 170 32.46 11.22 -7.47
C ALA A 170 32.71 12.70 -7.15
N THR A 171 31.93 13.27 -6.24
CA THR A 171 32.11 14.66 -5.78
C THR A 171 33.42 14.81 -4.99
N LEU A 172 33.76 13.83 -4.15
CA LEU A 172 35.00 13.85 -3.35
C LEU A 172 36.25 13.55 -4.18
N SER A 173 36.15 12.60 -5.12
CA SER A 173 37.28 12.19 -5.96
C SER A 173 37.48 13.08 -7.18
N GLY A 174 36.48 13.90 -7.56
CA GLY A 174 36.51 14.77 -8.74
C GLY A 174 36.48 14.04 -10.08
N ASN A 175 36.47 12.70 -10.08
CA ASN A 175 36.49 11.86 -11.27
C ASN A 175 35.25 10.96 -11.27
N PHE A 176 34.43 11.07 -12.32
CA PHE A 176 33.23 10.24 -12.49
C PHE A 176 33.43 9.28 -13.66
N SER A 177 33.42 7.98 -13.37
CA SER A 177 33.40 6.93 -14.39
C SER A 177 32.02 6.26 -14.37
N ALA A 178 31.22 6.53 -15.41
CA ALA A 178 29.91 5.90 -15.57
C ALA A 178 30.01 4.36 -15.65
N THR A 179 31.10 3.85 -16.25
CA THR A 179 31.36 2.42 -16.37
C THR A 179 31.64 1.78 -15.02
N GLU A 180 32.44 2.43 -14.18
CA GLU A 180 32.78 1.94 -12.85
C GLU A 180 31.55 1.98 -11.93
N ALA A 181 30.76 3.05 -11.99
CA ALA A 181 29.49 3.16 -11.29
C ALA A 181 28.49 2.07 -11.74
N GLY A 182 28.40 1.80 -13.05
CA GLY A 182 27.54 0.75 -13.60
C GLY A 182 27.96 -0.66 -13.17
N LEU A 183 29.27 -0.95 -13.19
CA LEU A 183 29.83 -2.23 -12.74
C LEU A 183 29.62 -2.44 -11.24
N ALA A 184 29.87 -1.42 -10.42
CA ALA A 184 29.71 -1.50 -8.99
C ALA A 184 28.22 -1.55 -8.59
N PHE A 185 27.33 -0.84 -9.28
CA PHE A 185 25.88 -1.00 -9.15
C PHE A 185 25.44 -2.43 -9.48
N GLY A 186 25.89 -2.96 -10.63
CA GLY A 186 25.61 -4.34 -11.02
C GLY A 186 26.13 -5.34 -9.99
N GLY A 187 27.35 -5.16 -9.50
CA GLY A 187 27.95 -5.99 -8.46
C GLY A 187 27.14 -5.98 -7.16
N LEU A 188 26.69 -4.82 -6.69
CA LEU A 188 25.83 -4.69 -5.51
C LEU A 188 24.44 -5.33 -5.73
N ALA A 189 23.84 -5.11 -6.91
CA ALA A 189 22.53 -5.65 -7.23
C ALA A 189 22.55 -7.19 -7.33
N PHE A 190 23.43 -7.76 -8.17
CA PHE A 190 23.54 -9.20 -8.33
C PHE A 190 24.12 -9.89 -7.09
N GLY A 191 25.09 -9.26 -6.42
CA GLY A 191 25.64 -9.76 -5.16
C GLY A 191 24.61 -9.79 -4.04
N GLY A 192 23.80 -8.74 -3.90
CA GLY A 192 22.69 -8.69 -2.96
C GLY A 192 21.63 -9.77 -3.24
N ILE A 193 21.28 -9.97 -4.51
CA ILE A 193 20.39 -11.08 -4.93
C ILE A 193 21.00 -12.43 -4.55
N ALA A 194 22.28 -12.68 -4.88
CA ALA A 194 22.94 -13.95 -4.61
C ALA A 194 22.99 -14.26 -3.11
N VAL A 195 23.38 -13.28 -2.28
CA VAL A 195 23.42 -13.41 -0.82
C VAL A 195 22.00 -13.60 -0.25
N GLY A 196 21.03 -12.82 -0.70
CA GLY A 196 19.64 -12.93 -0.26
C GLY A 196 19.01 -14.28 -0.59
N VAL A 197 19.24 -14.79 -1.80
CA VAL A 197 18.83 -16.13 -2.21
C VAL A 197 19.54 -17.20 -1.37
N GLY A 198 20.86 -17.07 -1.16
CA GLY A 198 21.63 -17.99 -0.32
C GLY A 198 21.08 -18.09 1.10
N ILE A 199 20.88 -16.96 1.78
CA ILE A 199 20.31 -16.90 3.13
C ILE A 199 18.88 -17.47 3.14
N GLY A 200 18.06 -17.10 2.16
CA GLY A 200 16.68 -17.60 2.03
C GLY A 200 16.63 -19.12 1.85
N LEU A 201 17.51 -19.68 1.03
CA LEU A 201 17.63 -21.13 0.82
C LEU A 201 18.09 -21.83 2.11
N VAL A 202 19.10 -21.29 2.80
CA VAL A 202 19.56 -21.84 4.08
C VAL A 202 18.42 -21.84 5.10
N TRP A 203 17.63 -20.76 5.18
CA TRP A 203 16.50 -20.67 6.08
C TRP A 203 15.41 -21.72 5.75
N VAL A 204 15.03 -21.83 4.47
CA VAL A 204 14.01 -22.81 4.02
C VAL A 204 14.49 -24.24 4.21
N CYS A 205 15.75 -24.54 3.90
CA CYS A 205 16.35 -25.86 4.11
C CYS A 205 16.48 -26.19 5.60
N GLY A 206 16.88 -25.23 6.44
CA GLY A 206 16.96 -25.39 7.89
C GLY A 206 15.60 -25.58 8.57
N ASP A 207 14.55 -24.95 8.06
CA ASP A 207 13.18 -25.17 8.53
C ASP A 207 12.69 -26.57 8.15
N ARG A 208 12.97 -27.04 6.92
CA ARG A 208 12.63 -28.39 6.46
C ARG A 208 13.33 -29.49 7.27
N THR A 209 14.60 -29.30 7.64
CA THR A 209 15.33 -30.28 8.47
C THR A 209 14.81 -30.33 9.91
N ARG A 210 14.30 -29.21 10.46
CA ARG A 210 13.65 -29.17 11.78
C ARG A 210 12.22 -29.74 11.76
N THR A 211 11.45 -29.53 10.70
CA THR A 211 10.07 -30.04 10.57
C THR A 211 10.01 -31.51 10.17
N GLY A 212 11.07 -32.10 9.59
CA GLY A 212 11.18 -33.54 9.34
C GLY A 212 11.22 -34.44 10.59
N ARG A 213 11.40 -33.86 11.79
CA ARG A 213 11.37 -34.60 13.07
C ARG A 213 10.06 -34.41 13.86
N ARG A 214 9.13 -33.58 13.37
CA ARG A 214 7.82 -33.33 13.99
C ARG A 214 6.74 -33.00 12.94
N SER A 215 6.14 -34.03 12.36
CA SER A 215 4.81 -33.94 11.75
C SER A 215 3.75 -33.79 12.86
N PRO A 216 2.57 -33.16 12.65
CA PRO A 216 2.17 -32.09 11.74
C PRO A 216 1.43 -30.96 12.52
N MET A 217 2.06 -29.83 12.86
CA MET A 217 1.33 -28.65 13.35
C MET A 217 0.97 -27.70 12.20
N ARG A 218 0.19 -28.21 11.24
CA ARG A 218 -0.48 -27.38 10.21
C ARG A 218 -1.73 -26.67 10.76
N ALA A 219 -1.78 -26.41 12.07
CA ALA A 219 -2.92 -25.84 12.77
C ALA A 219 -2.64 -24.48 13.46
N ARG A 220 -1.43 -23.91 13.35
CA ARG A 220 -1.09 -22.63 14.02
C ARG A 220 -0.66 -21.48 13.10
N ARG A 221 -1.00 -21.56 11.81
CA ARG A 221 -0.95 -20.41 10.88
C ARG A 221 -2.35 -19.91 10.50
N MET A 222 -3.31 -19.98 11.43
CA MET A 222 -4.46 -19.09 11.32
C MET A 222 -3.99 -17.70 11.78
N PRO A 223 -4.05 -16.67 10.93
CA PRO A 223 -3.86 -15.31 11.41
C PRO A 223 -4.92 -15.06 12.51
N PRO A 224 -4.57 -14.35 13.60
CA PRO A 224 -5.50 -14.11 14.71
C PRO A 224 -6.84 -13.59 14.18
N ALA A 225 -7.94 -14.03 14.78
CA ALA A 225 -9.31 -13.89 14.24
C ALA A 225 -9.69 -12.44 13.84
N TRP A 226 -9.00 -11.43 14.38
CA TRP A 226 -9.15 -10.03 13.98
C TRP A 226 -8.71 -9.75 12.52
N ILE A 227 -7.71 -10.46 11.98
CA ILE A 227 -7.25 -10.33 10.58
C ILE A 227 -8.30 -10.90 9.61
N LEU A 228 -8.93 -12.02 9.97
CA LEU A 228 -10.02 -12.61 9.18
C LEU A 228 -11.29 -11.76 9.27
N ARG A 229 -11.55 -11.10 10.41
CA ARG A 229 -12.65 -10.14 10.56
C ARG A 229 -12.45 -8.87 9.73
N ALA A 230 -11.22 -8.36 9.64
CA ALA A 230 -10.88 -7.22 8.79
C ALA A 230 -11.12 -7.54 7.31
N ARG A 231 -10.68 -8.72 6.83
CA ARG A 231 -10.93 -9.16 5.46
C ARG A 231 -12.41 -9.45 5.16
N GLY A 232 -13.17 -9.94 6.14
CA GLY A 232 -14.61 -10.19 6.00
C GLY A 232 -15.47 -8.92 6.00
N ALA A 233 -15.01 -7.84 6.64
CA ALA A 233 -15.67 -6.53 6.62
C ALA A 233 -15.43 -5.79 5.30
N GLU A 234 -14.22 -5.92 4.73
CA GLU A 234 -13.84 -5.24 3.48
C GLU A 234 -14.46 -5.89 2.24
N ALA A 235 -14.63 -7.23 2.24
CA ALA A 235 -15.35 -7.94 1.18
C ALA A 235 -16.88 -7.72 1.20
N ARG A 236 -17.44 -7.17 2.29
CA ARG A 236 -18.87 -6.81 2.41
C ARG A 236 -19.11 -5.31 2.22
N GLY A 237 -18.34 -4.67 1.35
CA GLY A 237 -18.75 -3.42 0.70
C GLY A 237 -19.97 -3.63 -0.19
N ARG A 238 -21.12 -3.99 0.40
CA ARG A 238 -22.42 -3.90 -0.27
C ARG A 238 -22.75 -2.41 -0.40
N PRO A 239 -23.19 -1.93 -1.57
CA PRO A 239 -23.72 -0.58 -1.66
C PRO A 239 -24.94 -0.50 -0.73
N CYS A 240 -24.96 0.50 0.15
CA CYS A 240 -26.16 0.87 0.89
C CYS A 240 -27.22 1.33 -0.12
N ARG A 241 -28.00 0.38 -0.64
CA ARG A 241 -29.30 0.65 -1.26
C ARG A 241 -30.18 1.21 -0.15
N SER A 242 -30.49 2.51 -0.24
CA SER A 242 -31.57 3.16 0.49
C SER A 242 -32.84 2.33 0.33
N ARG A 243 -33.26 1.68 1.42
CA ARG A 243 -34.57 1.04 1.51
C ARG A 243 -35.62 2.15 1.61
N HIS A 244 -36.20 2.55 0.49
CA HIS A 244 -37.56 3.09 0.51
C HIS A 244 -38.50 1.97 0.95
N ALA A 245 -39.04 2.11 2.16
CA ALA A 245 -40.09 1.25 2.68
C ALA A 245 -41.38 1.44 1.87
N PRO A 246 -42.10 0.37 1.49
CA PRO A 246 -43.45 0.53 0.96
C PRO A 246 -44.42 0.84 2.11
N HIS A 247 -45.20 1.91 1.95
CA HIS A 247 -46.31 2.33 2.80
C HIS A 247 -47.23 1.15 3.20
N PRO A 248 -47.61 1.00 4.48
CA PRO A 248 -48.67 0.08 4.86
C PRO A 248 -50.04 0.67 4.49
N ARG A 249 -50.79 -0.03 3.63
CA ARG A 249 -52.21 0.27 3.37
C ARG A 249 -53.04 0.01 4.64
N PRO A 250 -54.00 0.88 5.00
CA PRO A 250 -54.81 0.67 6.19
C PRO A 250 -55.86 -0.45 5.96
N ARG A 251 -55.83 -1.46 6.83
CA ARG A 251 -56.90 -2.46 7.00
C ARG A 251 -58.19 -1.74 7.44
N ARG A 252 -59.22 -1.71 6.57
CA ARG A 252 -60.57 -1.29 6.98
C ARG A 252 -61.20 -2.37 7.87
N ARG A 253 -61.58 -1.93 9.08
CA ARG A 253 -62.30 -2.68 10.10
C ARG A 253 -63.67 -3.16 9.60
N ALA A 254 -64.01 -4.38 10.01
CA ALA A 254 -65.35 -4.94 9.93
C ALA A 254 -66.34 -4.12 10.77
N SER A 255 -67.48 -3.75 10.17
CA SER A 255 -68.67 -3.32 10.89
C SER A 255 -69.75 -4.41 10.75
N ARG A 256 -70.03 -5.06 11.86
CA ARG A 256 -71.22 -5.91 12.06
C ARG A 256 -72.47 -5.03 12.00
N ARG A 257 -73.40 -5.31 11.10
CA ARG A 257 -74.86 -5.17 11.34
C ARG A 257 -75.63 -6.24 10.54
N ARG A 258 -76.45 -7.00 11.26
CA ARG A 258 -77.55 -7.88 10.81
C ARG A 258 -78.87 -7.17 11.23
N PRO A 259 -80.10 -7.66 10.91
CA PRO A 259 -80.59 -8.53 9.83
C PRO A 259 -81.97 -8.06 9.25
N ARG A 260 -82.65 -8.95 8.48
CA ARG A 260 -84.07 -8.98 8.02
C ARG A 260 -84.30 -8.47 6.58
N GLY A 261 -84.96 -9.17 5.66
CA GLY A 261 -85.64 -10.46 5.69
C GLY A 261 -86.35 -10.75 4.34
N ARG A 262 -86.96 -11.94 4.27
CA ARG A 262 -88.00 -12.43 3.33
C ARG A 262 -87.60 -12.77 1.88
N GLY A 263 -87.94 -13.99 1.48
CA GLY A 263 -87.98 -14.47 0.09
C GLY A 263 -87.65 -15.96 -0.01
N ARG A 264 -88.67 -16.80 -0.11
CA ARG A 264 -88.65 -18.28 -0.08
C ARG A 264 -88.33 -18.90 -1.48
N PRO A 265 -88.20 -20.24 -1.60
CA PRO A 265 -87.26 -20.97 -2.49
C PRO A 265 -87.92 -21.60 -3.74
N GLN A 266 -87.13 -22.18 -4.67
CA GLN A 266 -87.32 -23.48 -5.40
C GLN A 266 -86.53 -23.59 -6.74
N PRO A 267 -86.35 -24.78 -7.39
CA PRO A 267 -85.06 -25.49 -7.40
C PRO A 267 -84.64 -25.98 -8.84
N PRO A 268 -84.10 -27.20 -9.08
CA PRO A 268 -82.91 -27.44 -9.90
C PRO A 268 -83.19 -27.89 -11.35
N GLY A 269 -82.18 -27.91 -12.22
CA GLY A 269 -82.29 -28.42 -13.59
C GLY A 269 -80.94 -28.81 -14.23
N PRO A 270 -80.77 -30.05 -14.74
CA PRO A 270 -79.48 -30.61 -15.15
C PRO A 270 -79.28 -30.67 -16.69
N SER A 271 -78.07 -31.07 -17.08
CA SER A 271 -77.69 -31.74 -18.34
C SER A 271 -77.76 -30.94 -19.65
N SER A 272 -76.71 -31.01 -20.47
CA SER A 272 -76.65 -31.98 -21.57
C SER A 272 -75.58 -31.61 -22.60
N SER A 273 -74.91 -32.65 -23.11
CA SER A 273 -74.48 -32.86 -24.50
C SER A 273 -73.52 -31.84 -25.14
N ILE A 274 -72.30 -32.24 -25.50
CA ILE A 274 -72.00 -32.97 -26.75
C ILE A 274 -72.60 -32.23 -27.95
N VAL A 275 -71.74 -31.74 -28.85
CA VAL A 275 -71.84 -31.89 -30.32
C VAL A 275 -70.83 -30.96 -31.00
N ARG A 276 -69.90 -31.58 -31.76
CA ARG A 276 -69.28 -31.15 -33.04
C ARG A 276 -68.47 -29.82 -33.05
N ARG A 277 -67.41 -29.65 -33.84
CA ARG A 277 -66.98 -30.30 -35.08
C ARG A 277 -65.49 -29.96 -35.31
N ARG A 278 -64.78 -30.92 -35.91
CA ARG A 278 -63.60 -30.78 -36.79
C ARG A 278 -63.50 -29.42 -37.50
N ALA A 279 -62.29 -28.91 -37.68
CA ALA A 279 -61.56 -29.04 -38.95
C ALA A 279 -60.26 -28.20 -38.97
N THR A 280 -59.20 -28.80 -39.55
CA THR A 280 -58.14 -28.18 -40.39
C THR A 280 -57.21 -27.13 -39.76
N GLY A 281 -55.89 -27.16 -39.91
CA GLY A 281 -54.91 -27.97 -40.66
C GLY A 281 -53.51 -27.55 -40.16
N LEU A 282 -52.51 -28.44 -40.10
CA LEU A 282 -51.38 -28.49 -41.07
C LEU A 282 -50.85 -27.08 -41.41
N GLY A 283 -49.60 -26.71 -41.14
CA GLY A 283 -48.39 -27.45 -40.84
C GLY A 283 -47.18 -26.48 -40.87
N PRO A 284 -45.95 -26.98 -40.67
CA PRO A 284 -44.82 -26.21 -40.14
C PRO A 284 -43.84 -25.77 -41.24
N ARG A 285 -43.03 -24.74 -40.94
CA ARG A 285 -41.57 -24.68 -41.16
C ARG A 285 -40.93 -23.75 -40.14
#